data_AF-A0A660N3F6-F1
#
_entry.id   AF-A0A660N3F6-F1
#
_cell.length_a   1.000
_cell.length_b   1.000
_cell.length_c   1.000
_cell.angle_alpha   90.00
_cell.angle_beta   90.00
_cell.angle_gamma   90.00
#
_symmetry.space_group_name_H-M   'P 1'
#
loop_
_entity.id
_entity.type
_entity.pdbx_description
1 polymer ?
#
loop_
_entity_poly.entity_id
_entity_poly.type
_entity_poly.pdbx_seq_one_letter_code
_entity_poly.pdbx_strand_id
1 'polypeptide(L)'
;MKMYLSLIAAAALSLSACDSKPAAPAASSTPAAASEAAPASEAAPASEAAPASEAAPAASEAAPAAPASEAAPAEKTAEAAPAASGDCKATIDSDDAMKYDPKEITVPSSCKQFSITLKHNGKMPAAAMGHNVVIAKTADKDGVLADGAAAKIENNFVKPNDERVVAHTKLIGGGQEDTLTFDVSKLAAGEAYEYFCSFPGHYAMMNGKLTVK
;
A
#
# COMPACT_ATOMS: atom_id res chain seq x y z
N MET A 1 25.50 37.51 -14.96
CA MET A 1 26.83 37.60 -14.32
C MET A 1 26.82 38.68 -13.24
N LYS A 2 26.59 38.30 -11.99
CA LYS A 2 26.95 39.11 -10.81
C LYS A 2 27.38 38.13 -9.71
N MET A 3 28.64 38.25 -9.35
CA MET A 3 29.39 37.47 -8.36
C MET A 3 29.19 38.10 -6.98
N TYR A 4 28.85 37.31 -5.97
CA TYR A 4 29.09 37.59 -4.54
C TYR A 4 29.14 36.22 -3.85
N LEU A 5 30.30 35.59 -3.72
CA LEU A 5 31.38 35.79 -2.74
C LEU A 5 30.93 35.49 -1.30
N SER A 6 31.56 34.43 -0.77
CA SER A 6 31.35 33.68 0.46
C SER A 6 31.26 34.48 1.75
N LEU A 7 30.49 33.96 2.71
CA LEU A 7 30.79 34.07 4.14
C LEU A 7 30.51 32.72 4.81
N ILE A 8 31.60 32.01 5.10
CA ILE A 8 31.69 30.80 5.90
C ILE A 8 31.68 31.25 7.37
N ALA A 9 30.66 30.86 8.12
CA ALA A 9 30.66 30.97 9.58
C ALA A 9 30.84 29.57 10.17
N ALA A 10 32.06 29.29 10.62
CA ALA A 10 32.42 28.12 11.41
C ALA A 10 32.63 28.55 12.86
N ALA A 11 31.95 27.88 13.80
CA ALA A 11 32.22 27.75 15.25
C ALA A 11 30.89 27.39 15.94
N ALA A 12 30.77 26.50 16.93
CA ALA A 12 31.73 25.65 17.61
C ALA A 12 30.94 24.47 18.22
N LEU A 13 31.56 23.29 18.23
CA LEU A 13 31.10 22.12 18.97
C LEU A 13 31.33 22.34 20.47
N SER A 14 30.26 22.33 21.28
CA SER A 14 30.37 22.18 22.73
C SER A 14 30.03 20.74 23.11
N LEU A 15 31.10 19.96 23.31
CA LEU A 15 31.08 18.62 23.90
C LEU A 15 31.01 18.79 25.43
N SER A 16 29.91 18.39 26.06
CA SER A 16 29.83 18.26 27.51
C SER A 16 29.60 16.80 27.86
N ALA A 17 30.63 16.19 28.42
CA ALA A 17 30.63 14.86 29.00
C ALA A 17 31.05 14.99 30.47
N CYS A 18 30.19 14.53 31.37
CA CYS A 18 30.49 14.10 32.76
C CYS A 18 29.41 13.06 33.09
N ASP A 19 29.70 11.78 32.92
CA ASP A 19 30.26 10.87 33.93
C ASP A 19 29.25 10.51 35.04
N SER A 20 28.70 9.31 34.95
CA SER A 20 28.09 8.60 36.06
C SER A 20 28.24 7.08 35.85
N LYS A 21 29.34 6.57 36.39
CA LYS A 21 29.49 5.32 37.16
C LYS A 21 28.94 4.00 36.57
N PRO A 22 29.80 3.01 36.27
CA PRO A 22 29.39 1.64 36.01
C PRO A 22 29.24 0.85 37.33
N ALA A 23 28.15 0.07 37.44
CA ALA A 23 28.04 -1.04 38.38
C ALA A 23 27.86 -2.34 37.57
N ALA A 24 28.78 -3.27 37.81
CA ALA A 24 28.83 -4.60 37.21
C ALA A 24 27.71 -5.53 37.75
N PRO A 25 27.47 -6.70 37.11
CA PRO A 25 26.28 -7.52 37.31
C PRO A 25 26.47 -8.52 38.46
N ALA A 26 25.38 -8.80 39.18
CA ALA A 26 25.30 -9.91 40.12
C ALA A 26 24.38 -11.00 39.54
N ALA A 27 24.91 -12.21 39.49
CA ALA A 27 24.23 -13.42 39.06
C ALA A 27 23.27 -13.96 40.13
N SER A 28 22.26 -14.68 39.64
CA SER A 28 21.63 -15.88 40.19
C SER A 28 21.18 -15.92 41.65
N SER A 29 19.86 -16.03 41.85
CA SER A 29 19.29 -17.01 42.79
C SER A 29 17.83 -17.32 42.41
N THR A 30 17.59 -18.56 41.98
CA THR A 30 16.30 -19.24 42.13
C THR A 30 15.99 -19.43 43.63
N PRO A 31 14.71 -19.64 43.98
CA PRO A 31 14.36 -21.01 44.37
C PRO A 31 13.08 -21.54 43.70
N ALA A 32 13.03 -22.86 43.66
CA ALA A 32 11.97 -23.71 43.16
C ALA A 32 11.06 -24.23 44.29
N ALA A 33 9.92 -24.80 43.85
CA ALA A 33 9.07 -25.81 44.49
C ALA A 33 8.09 -25.29 45.58
N ALA A 34 6.86 -25.80 45.78
CA ALA A 34 6.13 -26.99 45.31
C ALA A 34 4.61 -26.70 45.55
N SER A 35 3.64 -27.10 44.71
CA SER A 35 2.92 -28.41 44.66
C SER A 35 1.51 -28.36 45.26
N GLU A 36 0.49 -28.65 44.43
CA GLU A 36 -0.62 -29.63 44.62
C GLU A 36 -1.72 -29.31 43.58
N ALA A 37 -1.97 -30.13 42.55
CA ALA A 37 -2.65 -31.43 42.50
C ALA A 37 -4.16 -31.31 42.11
N ALA A 38 -4.45 -31.70 40.86
CA ALA A 38 -5.52 -32.58 40.32
C ALA A 38 -6.87 -32.77 41.08
N PRO A 39 -8.00 -33.15 40.41
CA PRO A 39 -8.03 -34.08 39.28
C PRO A 39 -9.07 -33.84 38.16
N ALA A 40 -8.97 -34.75 37.19
CA ALA A 40 -9.80 -34.97 36.01
C ALA A 40 -11.24 -35.46 36.33
N SER A 41 -12.14 -35.34 35.35
CA SER A 41 -13.17 -36.36 35.11
C SER A 41 -13.45 -36.53 33.62
N GLU A 42 -13.43 -37.80 33.26
CA GLU A 42 -13.68 -38.51 32.02
C GLU A 42 -15.19 -38.58 31.69
N ALA A 43 -15.54 -38.69 30.39
CA ALA A 43 -16.44 -39.71 29.84
C ALA A 43 -16.82 -39.42 28.36
N ALA A 44 -16.42 -40.33 27.48
CA ALA A 44 -17.08 -40.60 26.18
C ALA A 44 -18.35 -41.48 26.43
N PRO A 45 -19.20 -41.84 25.43
CA PRO A 45 -18.80 -42.72 24.33
C PRO A 45 -19.48 -42.47 22.96
N ALA A 46 -19.12 -43.36 22.03
CA ALA A 46 -19.29 -43.40 20.57
C ALA A 46 -20.64 -43.95 20.06
N SER A 47 -20.84 -43.85 18.73
CA SER A 47 -21.35 -44.90 17.80
C SER A 47 -21.44 -44.28 16.38
N GLU A 48 -20.63 -44.63 15.39
CA GLU A 48 -20.53 -45.85 14.55
C GLU A 48 -21.47 -45.87 13.31
N ALA A 49 -20.87 -46.33 12.21
CA ALA A 49 -21.44 -46.99 11.01
C ALA A 49 -21.57 -46.19 9.71
N ALA A 50 -20.69 -46.54 8.77
CA ALA A 50 -20.80 -46.39 7.31
C ALA A 50 -21.83 -47.40 6.72
N PRO A 51 -22.12 -47.47 5.39
CA PRO A 51 -21.14 -47.91 4.38
C PRO A 51 -21.25 -47.27 2.98
N ALA A 52 -20.30 -47.66 2.13
CA ALA A 52 -20.13 -47.37 0.70
C ALA A 52 -21.07 -48.15 -0.23
N SER A 53 -21.23 -47.75 -1.50
CA SER A 53 -20.76 -48.52 -2.68
C SER A 53 -21.05 -47.83 -4.03
N GLU A 54 -20.11 -48.01 -4.98
CA GLU A 54 -20.24 -48.22 -6.45
C GLU A 54 -21.04 -47.25 -7.34
N ALA A 55 -20.77 -47.02 -8.63
CA ALA A 55 -19.78 -47.46 -9.63
C ALA A 55 -19.88 -46.50 -10.84
N ALA A 56 -18.85 -46.46 -11.69
CA ALA A 56 -18.83 -45.81 -13.01
C ALA A 56 -19.76 -46.51 -14.04
N PRO A 57 -20.01 -45.99 -15.26
CA PRO A 57 -18.99 -46.01 -16.32
C PRO A 57 -19.01 -44.81 -17.32
N ALA A 58 -18.05 -44.89 -18.24
CA ALA A 58 -17.65 -43.93 -19.26
C ALA A 58 -18.47 -43.96 -20.57
N ALA A 59 -18.36 -42.88 -21.38
CA ALA A 59 -18.27 -42.84 -22.85
C ALA A 59 -18.07 -41.35 -23.24
N SER A 60 -16.92 -40.90 -23.77
CA SER A 60 -16.35 -41.10 -25.10
C SER A 60 -17.27 -40.64 -26.24
N GLU A 61 -17.02 -39.45 -26.79
CA GLU A 61 -17.08 -39.26 -28.24
C GLU A 61 -16.09 -38.18 -28.69
N ALA A 62 -15.40 -38.49 -29.78
CA ALA A 62 -14.27 -37.78 -30.36
C ALA A 62 -14.71 -37.02 -31.62
N ALA A 63 -14.09 -35.88 -31.91
CA ALA A 63 -13.93 -35.35 -33.28
C ALA A 63 -12.88 -34.20 -33.28
N PRO A 64 -12.30 -33.80 -34.42
CA PRO A 64 -10.91 -34.08 -34.73
C PRO A 64 -10.03 -32.83 -34.90
N ALA A 65 -8.75 -33.10 -35.16
CA ALA A 65 -7.66 -32.15 -35.34
C ALA A 65 -7.66 -31.41 -36.70
N ALA A 66 -7.18 -30.14 -36.63
CA ALA A 66 -6.30 -29.41 -37.58
C ALA A 66 -6.77 -29.17 -39.05
N PRO A 67 -6.27 -28.12 -39.76
CA PRO A 67 -4.90 -27.62 -39.70
C PRO A 67 -4.67 -26.09 -39.70
N ALA A 68 -3.40 -25.76 -39.54
CA ALA A 68 -2.78 -24.44 -39.55
C ALA A 68 -2.97 -23.64 -40.84
N SER A 69 -2.98 -22.32 -40.73
CA SER A 69 -2.34 -21.45 -41.72
C SER A 69 -2.00 -20.07 -41.16
N GLU A 70 -0.72 -19.78 -41.31
CA GLU A 70 0.03 -18.51 -41.32
C GLU A 70 -0.76 -17.21 -41.60
N ALA A 71 -0.51 -16.18 -40.78
CA ALA A 71 -0.23 -14.82 -41.25
C ALA A 71 0.08 -13.91 -40.04
N ALA A 72 1.33 -13.46 -39.95
CA ALA A 72 1.61 -12.15 -39.37
C ALA A 72 1.03 -11.07 -40.31
N PRO A 73 0.58 -9.94 -39.77
CA PRO A 73 1.44 -8.78 -39.92
C PRO A 73 1.59 -7.96 -38.65
N ALA A 74 2.70 -7.24 -38.63
CA ALA A 74 2.97 -6.11 -37.75
C ALA A 74 1.79 -5.14 -37.72
N GLU A 75 1.44 -4.64 -36.53
CA GLU A 75 1.17 -3.22 -36.41
C GLU A 75 1.20 -2.74 -34.96
N LYS A 76 1.90 -1.62 -34.80
CA LYS A 76 1.58 -0.51 -33.90
C LYS A 76 1.81 -0.76 -32.41
N THR A 77 3.00 -0.34 -31.98
CA THR A 77 3.20 0.35 -30.70
C THR A 77 2.01 1.26 -30.42
N ALA A 78 1.10 0.78 -29.58
CA ALA A 78 0.14 1.62 -28.90
C ALA A 78 0.95 2.41 -27.87
N GLU A 79 1.40 3.59 -28.29
CA GLU A 79 1.61 4.69 -27.38
C GLU A 79 0.31 4.83 -26.59
N ALA A 80 0.34 4.41 -25.33
CA ALA A 80 -0.74 4.64 -24.39
C ALA A 80 -0.84 6.16 -24.21
N ALA A 81 -1.62 6.80 -25.07
CA ALA A 81 -2.09 8.15 -24.84
C ALA A 81 -2.75 8.14 -23.46
N PRO A 82 -2.36 9.04 -22.55
CA PRO A 82 -2.94 9.07 -21.23
C PRO A 82 -4.44 9.28 -21.38
N ALA A 83 -5.22 8.48 -20.67
CA ALA A 83 -6.66 8.62 -20.65
C ALA A 83 -7.05 10.08 -20.41
N ALA A 84 -7.86 10.59 -21.33
CA ALA A 84 -8.84 11.66 -21.22
C ALA A 84 -9.18 12.13 -19.78
N SER A 85 -9.48 13.38 -19.44
CA SER A 85 -9.65 14.67 -20.12
C SER A 85 -10.66 15.47 -19.27
N GLY A 86 -10.51 16.79 -19.10
CA GLY A 86 -11.62 17.75 -18.90
C GLY A 86 -12.54 17.66 -17.66
N ASP A 87 -12.60 16.54 -16.96
CA ASP A 87 -13.47 16.30 -15.81
C ASP A 87 -12.67 16.38 -14.51
N CYS A 88 -13.29 16.92 -13.45
CA CYS A 88 -12.68 17.06 -12.13
C CYS A 88 -12.64 15.74 -11.33
N LYS A 89 -12.25 14.65 -11.98
CA LYS A 89 -12.16 13.31 -11.41
C LYS A 89 -11.14 12.44 -12.13
N ALA A 90 -10.59 11.45 -11.44
CA ALA A 90 -9.77 10.38 -11.99
C ALA A 90 -10.11 9.04 -11.31
N THR A 91 -9.71 7.95 -11.94
CA THR A 91 -9.74 6.61 -11.35
C THR A 91 -8.32 6.04 -11.34
N ILE A 92 -7.95 5.40 -10.24
CA ILE A 92 -6.72 4.62 -10.12
C ILE A 92 -7.14 3.15 -9.95
N ASP A 93 -6.74 2.31 -10.88
CA ASP A 93 -6.85 0.87 -10.79
C ASP A 93 -5.63 0.29 -10.07
N SER A 94 -5.89 -0.69 -9.20
CA SER A 94 -4.88 -1.45 -8.46
C SER A 94 -5.19 -2.93 -8.44
N ASP A 95 -4.19 -3.76 -8.20
CA ASP A 95 -4.32 -5.21 -8.25
C ASP A 95 -3.41 -5.93 -7.24
N ASP A 96 -3.63 -7.24 -7.12
CA ASP A 96 -2.87 -8.15 -6.27
C ASP A 96 -1.35 -8.19 -6.60
N ALA A 97 -0.94 -7.59 -7.71
CA ALA A 97 0.45 -7.51 -8.16
C ALA A 97 1.10 -6.14 -7.86
N MET A 98 0.52 -5.37 -6.93
CA MET A 98 1.03 -4.08 -6.45
C MET A 98 1.27 -3.07 -7.59
N LYS A 99 0.31 -2.95 -8.51
CA LYS A 99 0.35 -1.95 -9.57
C LYS A 99 -0.64 -0.82 -9.34
N TYR A 100 -0.29 0.35 -9.87
CA TYR A 100 -1.23 1.45 -10.10
C TYR A 100 -1.24 1.80 -11.57
N ASP A 101 -2.45 2.05 -12.07
CA ASP A 101 -2.72 2.65 -13.38
C ASP A 101 -3.82 3.71 -13.22
N PRO A 102 -3.65 4.95 -13.71
CA PRO A 102 -2.49 5.48 -14.44
C PRO A 102 -1.27 5.69 -13.54
N LYS A 103 -0.12 6.05 -14.15
CA LYS A 103 1.10 6.53 -13.47
C LYS A 103 1.24 8.04 -13.39
N GLU A 104 0.39 8.78 -14.09
CA GLU A 104 0.31 10.23 -14.02
C GLU A 104 -1.16 10.68 -14.03
N ILE A 105 -1.49 11.65 -13.18
CA ILE A 105 -2.80 12.31 -13.14
C ILE A 105 -2.57 13.82 -13.26
N THR A 106 -3.30 14.45 -14.18
CA THR A 106 -3.33 15.91 -14.30
C THR A 106 -4.66 16.44 -13.76
N VAL A 107 -4.58 17.29 -12.74
CA VAL A 107 -5.72 17.99 -12.14
C VAL A 107 -5.92 19.32 -12.88
N PRO A 108 -7.08 19.56 -13.52
CA PRO A 108 -7.35 20.85 -14.16
C PRO A 108 -7.39 21.97 -13.12
N SER A 109 -6.65 23.05 -13.35
CA SER A 109 -6.61 24.24 -12.49
C SER A 109 -7.96 24.97 -12.40
N SER A 110 -8.86 24.72 -13.35
CA SER A 110 -10.24 25.21 -13.37
C SER A 110 -11.16 24.51 -12.35
N CYS A 111 -10.76 23.34 -11.84
CA CYS A 111 -11.55 22.58 -10.87
C CYS A 111 -11.46 23.23 -9.48
N LYS A 112 -12.60 23.38 -8.79
CA LYS A 112 -12.60 23.75 -7.36
C LYS A 112 -12.24 22.55 -6.49
N GLN A 113 -12.82 21.40 -6.80
CA GLN A 113 -12.59 20.12 -6.15
C GLN A 113 -12.22 19.09 -7.20
N PHE A 114 -11.40 18.12 -6.81
CA PHE A 114 -11.03 16.99 -7.64
C PHE A 114 -11.21 15.70 -6.85
N SER A 115 -11.74 14.67 -7.51
CA SER A 115 -11.99 13.36 -6.89
C SER A 115 -11.11 12.28 -7.50
N ILE A 116 -10.58 11.37 -6.67
CA ILE A 116 -9.87 10.19 -7.15
C ILE A 116 -10.52 8.96 -6.55
N THR A 117 -11.01 8.09 -7.42
CA THR A 117 -11.54 6.77 -7.04
C THR A 117 -10.43 5.73 -7.17
N LEU A 118 -10.09 5.07 -6.06
CA LEU A 118 -9.23 3.89 -6.07
C LEU A 118 -10.10 2.64 -6.22
N LYS A 119 -9.72 1.76 -7.15
CA LYS A 119 -10.34 0.44 -7.33
C LYS A 119 -9.31 -0.66 -7.12
N HIS A 120 -9.69 -1.70 -6.39
CA HIS A 120 -8.84 -2.88 -6.21
C HIS A 120 -9.43 -4.07 -6.96
N ASN A 121 -8.88 -4.36 -8.15
CA ASN A 121 -9.37 -5.39 -9.07
C ASN A 121 -8.88 -6.81 -8.74
N GLY A 122 -8.02 -6.96 -7.72
CA GLY A 122 -7.60 -8.24 -7.15
C GLY A 122 -8.63 -8.90 -6.23
N LYS A 123 -8.20 -9.92 -5.49
CA LYS A 123 -9.05 -10.74 -4.61
C LYS A 123 -8.54 -10.83 -3.18
N MET A 124 -7.31 -10.40 -2.91
CA MET A 124 -6.73 -10.52 -1.57
C MET A 124 -7.35 -9.52 -0.58
N PRO A 125 -7.48 -9.90 0.71
CA PRO A 125 -8.06 -9.00 1.71
C PRO A 125 -7.12 -7.84 2.04
N ALA A 126 -7.70 -6.72 2.53
CA ALA A 126 -6.96 -5.50 2.85
C ALA A 126 -5.83 -5.71 3.88
N ALA A 127 -5.96 -6.69 4.77
CA ALA A 127 -4.92 -7.00 5.76
C ALA A 127 -3.64 -7.61 5.16
N ALA A 128 -3.73 -8.21 3.97
CA ALA A 128 -2.61 -8.88 3.30
C ALA A 128 -2.13 -8.12 2.05
N MET A 129 -3.06 -7.54 1.29
CA MET A 129 -2.76 -6.78 0.07
C MET A 129 -3.64 -5.53 0.02
N GLY A 130 -3.65 -4.78 1.11
CA GLY A 130 -4.41 -3.53 1.17
C GLY A 130 -3.76 -2.44 0.34
N HIS A 131 -4.58 -1.66 -0.35
CA HIS A 131 -4.13 -0.49 -1.10
C HIS A 131 -4.92 0.74 -0.67
N ASN A 132 -4.22 1.87 -0.57
CA ASN A 132 -4.83 3.18 -0.39
C ASN A 132 -4.13 4.20 -1.27
N VAL A 133 -4.81 5.28 -1.62
CA VAL A 133 -4.14 6.40 -2.29
C VAL A 133 -3.90 7.47 -1.24
N VAL A 134 -2.65 7.91 -1.11
CA VAL A 134 -2.23 9.06 -0.30
C VAL A 134 -1.61 10.09 -1.24
N ILE A 135 -2.05 11.34 -1.14
CA ILE A 135 -1.50 12.46 -1.91
C ILE A 135 -0.66 13.33 -0.98
N ALA A 136 0.62 13.52 -1.33
CA ALA A 136 1.53 14.40 -0.61
C ALA A 136 2.56 15.02 -1.57
N LYS A 137 3.33 15.98 -1.07
CA LYS A 137 4.50 16.48 -1.81
C LYS A 137 5.54 15.36 -1.95
N THR A 138 6.24 15.32 -3.07
CA THR A 138 7.36 14.38 -3.27
C THR A 138 8.39 14.47 -2.15
N ALA A 139 8.70 15.68 -1.69
CA ALA A 139 9.68 15.92 -0.62
C ALA A 139 9.29 15.34 0.75
N ASP A 140 7.98 15.18 1.00
CA ASP A 140 7.45 14.73 2.29
C ASP A 140 7.22 13.22 2.35
N LYS A 141 7.32 12.52 1.21
CA LYS A 141 6.85 11.13 1.07
C LYS A 141 7.48 10.18 2.08
N ASP A 142 8.78 10.30 2.32
CA ASP A 142 9.49 9.33 3.16
C ASP A 142 9.07 9.47 4.63
N GLY A 143 8.80 10.70 5.07
CA GLY A 143 8.24 10.98 6.38
C GLY A 143 6.80 10.51 6.51
N VAL A 144 5.97 10.69 5.48
CA VAL A 144 4.58 10.21 5.45
C VAL A 144 4.53 8.68 5.49
N LEU A 145 5.38 7.99 4.74
CA LEU A 145 5.45 6.53 4.73
C LEU A 145 5.93 5.97 6.08
N ALA A 146 6.95 6.58 6.68
CA ALA A 146 7.48 6.14 7.98
C ALA A 146 6.43 6.30 9.09
N ASP A 147 5.80 7.47 9.17
CA ASP A 147 4.75 7.74 10.16
C ASP A 147 3.47 6.93 9.87
N GLY A 148 3.16 6.69 8.61
CA GLY A 148 2.07 5.84 8.17
C GLY A 148 2.23 4.38 8.60
N ALA A 149 3.43 3.81 8.44
CA ALA A 149 3.74 2.48 8.94
C ALA A 149 3.55 2.38 10.47
N ALA A 150 3.92 3.42 11.22
CA ALA A 150 3.72 3.49 12.67
C ALA A 150 2.24 3.63 13.07
N ALA A 151 1.41 4.24 12.21
CA ALA A 151 -0.03 4.41 12.42
C ALA A 151 -0.83 3.11 12.24
N LYS A 152 -0.27 2.11 11.56
CA LYS A 152 -0.84 0.76 11.34
C LYS A 152 -2.17 0.77 10.56
N ILE A 153 -2.72 -0.43 10.38
CA ILE A 153 -3.88 -0.68 9.53
C ILE A 153 -5.15 0.01 10.02
N GLU A 154 -5.31 0.19 11.33
CA GLU A 154 -6.48 0.84 11.94
C GLU A 154 -6.63 2.30 11.49
N ASN A 155 -5.51 2.93 11.12
CA ASN A 155 -5.46 4.28 10.57
C ASN A 155 -5.18 4.29 9.06
N ASN A 156 -5.41 3.17 8.37
CA ASN A 156 -5.15 3.01 6.93
C ASN A 156 -3.67 3.20 6.55
N PHE A 157 -2.74 3.03 7.48
CA PHE A 157 -1.33 3.39 7.31
C PHE A 157 -1.10 4.87 6.98
N VAL A 158 -1.96 5.74 7.50
CA VAL A 158 -1.78 7.19 7.46
C VAL A 158 -1.78 7.71 8.88
N LYS A 159 -0.80 8.55 9.25
CA LYS A 159 -0.78 9.18 10.56
C LYS A 159 -2.02 10.08 10.73
N PRO A 160 -2.78 9.93 11.81
CA PRO A 160 -3.91 10.82 12.07
C PRO A 160 -3.47 12.28 12.09
N ASN A 161 -4.20 13.13 11.35
CA ASN A 161 -3.94 14.57 11.24
C ASN A 161 -2.52 14.92 10.70
N ASP A 162 -1.98 14.10 9.80
CA ASP A 162 -0.71 14.43 9.14
C ASP A 162 -0.86 15.62 8.18
N GLU A 163 -0.29 16.77 8.53
CA GLU A 163 -0.37 18.00 7.76
C GLU A 163 0.31 17.91 6.38
N ARG A 164 1.16 16.90 6.16
CA ARG A 164 1.82 16.65 4.86
C ARG A 164 0.88 15.97 3.86
N VAL A 165 -0.19 15.34 4.34
CA VAL A 165 -1.15 14.60 3.52
C VAL A 165 -2.27 15.54 3.07
N VAL A 166 -2.38 15.73 1.75
CA VAL A 166 -3.43 16.55 1.14
C VAL A 166 -4.80 15.88 1.25
N ALA A 167 -4.83 14.58 0.94
CA ALA A 167 -5.99 13.70 1.03
C ALA A 167 -5.55 12.24 0.94
N HIS A 168 -6.40 11.34 1.43
CA HIS A 168 -6.20 9.91 1.24
C HIS A 168 -7.52 9.14 1.19
N THR A 169 -7.50 7.95 0.61
CA THR A 169 -8.59 6.96 0.73
C THR A 169 -8.44 6.14 2.01
N LYS A 170 -9.46 5.35 2.33
CA LYS A 170 -9.32 4.17 3.20
C LYS A 170 -8.39 3.13 2.57
N LEU A 171 -7.93 2.21 3.38
CA LEU A 171 -7.27 0.99 2.93
C LEU A 171 -8.33 -0.02 2.48
N ILE A 172 -8.26 -0.41 1.21
CA ILE A 172 -9.21 -1.33 0.59
C ILE A 172 -8.51 -2.61 0.13
N GLY A 173 -9.26 -3.72 0.10
CA GLY A 173 -8.81 -4.99 -0.46
C GLY A 173 -9.57 -5.36 -1.74
N GLY A 174 -9.35 -6.57 -2.22
CA GLY A 174 -9.93 -7.12 -3.44
C GLY A 174 -11.44 -6.92 -3.58
N GLY A 175 -11.84 -6.41 -4.74
CA GLY A 175 -13.23 -6.14 -5.11
C GLY A 175 -13.83 -4.87 -4.50
N GLN A 176 -13.07 -4.11 -3.72
CA GLN A 176 -13.54 -2.88 -3.11
C GLN A 176 -13.08 -1.65 -3.90
N GLU A 177 -13.74 -0.53 -3.65
CA GLU A 177 -13.35 0.80 -4.12
C GLU A 177 -13.58 1.84 -3.02
N ASP A 178 -12.81 2.93 -3.05
CA ASP A 178 -13.02 4.10 -2.20
C ASP A 178 -12.65 5.37 -2.97
N THR A 179 -13.30 6.49 -2.65
CA THR A 179 -13.07 7.77 -3.34
C THR A 179 -12.65 8.83 -2.35
N LEU A 180 -11.52 9.49 -2.64
CA LEU A 180 -11.12 10.72 -1.97
C LEU A 180 -11.57 11.93 -2.80
N THR A 181 -11.86 13.04 -2.13
CA THR A 181 -12.14 14.33 -2.75
C THR A 181 -11.37 15.41 -2.01
N PHE A 182 -10.74 16.33 -2.73
CA PHE A 182 -9.98 17.43 -2.16
C PHE A 182 -10.16 18.72 -2.94
N ASP A 183 -9.99 19.85 -2.26
CA ASP A 183 -9.98 21.17 -2.89
C ASP A 183 -8.67 21.36 -3.65
N VAL A 184 -8.75 21.76 -4.93
CA VAL A 184 -7.57 21.95 -5.79
C VAL A 184 -6.66 23.05 -5.26
N SER A 185 -7.20 24.01 -4.49
CA SER A 185 -6.43 25.06 -3.82
C SER A 185 -5.43 24.53 -2.78
N LYS A 186 -5.52 23.27 -2.35
CA LYS A 186 -4.51 22.62 -1.50
C LYS A 186 -3.24 22.25 -2.26
N LEU A 187 -3.29 22.26 -3.60
CA LEU A 187 -2.15 22.02 -4.46
C LEU A 187 -1.56 23.34 -4.92
N ALA A 188 -0.23 23.48 -4.77
CA ALA A 188 0.49 24.62 -5.30
C ALA A 188 0.92 24.35 -6.75
N ALA A 189 0.68 25.32 -7.64
CA ALA A 189 1.19 25.25 -9.01
C ALA A 189 2.72 25.22 -9.03
N GLY A 190 3.32 24.30 -9.81
CA GLY A 190 4.77 24.13 -9.89
C GLY A 190 5.40 23.30 -8.77
N GLU A 191 4.63 22.91 -7.75
CA GLU A 191 5.07 21.97 -6.72
C GLU A 191 4.93 20.52 -7.21
N ALA A 192 5.86 19.66 -6.80
CA ALA A 192 5.85 18.25 -7.18
C ALA A 192 5.01 17.46 -6.16
N TYR A 193 3.89 16.91 -6.64
CA TYR A 193 3.04 16.00 -5.87
C TYR A 193 3.10 14.58 -6.42
N GLU A 194 2.95 13.63 -5.54
CA GLU A 194 2.79 12.21 -5.86
C GLU A 194 1.52 11.68 -5.19
N TYR A 195 0.94 10.68 -5.84
CA TYR A 195 0.00 9.78 -5.20
C TYR A 195 0.66 8.42 -5.02
N PHE A 196 0.46 7.79 -3.88
CA PHE A 196 1.11 6.51 -3.57
C PHE A 196 0.35 5.67 -2.55
N CYS A 197 0.69 4.39 -2.53
CA CYS A 197 0.27 3.46 -1.50
C CYS A 197 1.18 3.56 -0.28
N SER A 198 0.59 3.71 0.90
CA SER A 198 1.29 3.80 2.18
C SER A 198 1.33 2.49 2.96
N PHE A 199 0.69 1.44 2.44
CA PHE A 199 0.85 0.10 2.99
C PHE A 199 2.36 -0.27 2.98
N PRO A 200 2.91 -0.80 4.10
CA PRO A 200 4.35 -1.03 4.22
C PRO A 200 4.96 -1.81 3.06
N GLY A 201 5.94 -1.21 2.37
CA GLY A 201 6.65 -1.81 1.25
C GLY A 201 6.04 -1.58 -0.13
N HIS A 202 4.81 -1.07 -0.24
CA HIS A 202 4.12 -0.96 -1.53
C HIS A 202 4.56 0.24 -2.37
N TYR A 203 5.05 1.32 -1.73
CA TYR A 203 5.45 2.55 -2.40
C TYR A 203 6.37 2.32 -3.60
N ALA A 204 7.30 1.35 -3.51
CA ALA A 204 8.30 1.09 -4.55
C ALA A 204 7.70 0.85 -5.96
N MET A 205 6.50 0.27 -6.03
CA MET A 205 5.79 0.02 -7.29
C MET A 205 4.47 0.79 -7.40
N MET A 206 3.87 1.17 -6.27
CA MET A 206 2.57 1.79 -6.19
C MET A 206 2.67 3.29 -5.91
N ASN A 207 3.23 4.01 -6.88
CA ASN A 207 3.24 5.47 -6.92
C ASN A 207 2.91 5.97 -8.34
N GLY A 208 2.62 7.27 -8.43
CA GLY A 208 2.48 8.03 -9.65
C GLY A 208 2.52 9.54 -9.40
N LYS A 209 2.65 10.32 -10.47
CA LYS A 209 2.79 11.79 -10.40
C LYS A 209 1.43 12.46 -10.42
N LEU A 210 1.24 13.46 -9.57
CA LEU A 210 0.07 14.33 -9.61
C LEU A 210 0.52 15.75 -9.96
N THR A 211 -0.04 16.33 -11.02
CA THR A 211 0.30 17.69 -11.46
C THR A 211 -0.95 18.53 -11.65
N VAL A 212 -0.85 19.84 -11.41
CA VAL A 212 -1.92 20.79 -11.71
C VAL A 212 -1.60 21.48 -13.04
N LYS A 213 -2.57 21.54 -13.94
CA LYS A 213 -2.48 22.30 -15.21
C LYS A 213 -3.74 23.10 -15.46
#